data_AF-A0A7V4DCF2-F1
#
_entry.id   AF-A0A7V4DCF2-F1
#
_cell.length_a   1.000
_cell.length_b   1.000
_cell.length_c   1.000
_cell.angle_alpha   90.00
_cell.angle_beta   90.00
_cell.angle_gamma   90.00
#
_symmetry.space_group_name_H-M   'P 1'
#
loop_
_entity.id
_entity.type
_entity.pdbx_description
1 polymer ?
#
loop_
_entity_poly.entity_id
_entity_poly.type
_entity_poly.pdbx_seq_one_letter_code
_entity_poly.pdbx_strand_id
1 'polypeptide(L)'
;MKIRVLLFLLLCMTIGGVLGEEMSIQPANPNASPEARALLAFFYQISGKYILSGQHNYPNTGATNSRFAARYIGKRPVIWSSDMGFAKEGDKDSYRARPAIIKEAIRQHQQGAIVALCWHAVPPTADEPVTFQPLPGANPDSLLSVQGRLTDRQFQEILTPGTRLYSRWCAQVDTVAFYLKKLRDARVPVLWRPYHEMNGNWFWWGGRPDEPSTRRLYQQLFDRYVHYHHLDNLIWVWSVDRPHRPEMYFSHYYPGNEYLDILALDVYGNDFNQTYYDSLLALSKGKPLVLGEVGNLPSVEILRNQPRWSYYVIWAGMVRNVTKKEYEKFFQTDRVLSLHDPVYWKLSTSYRTHCSVPPLPLFSLPVDFTGNWVLCEEESQFDRFGPANMPYRLAINQEWDEMILQKHLVEEWKEDTMIEERFFLDGREVEFRFMEIPQKRKAKWSEKDKALFIESIAEVKRQGQIQKMKTEEQWRLIDKGKRLSIDYSAMTFWGGRKLRLIYMRE
;
A
#
# COMPACT_ATOMS: atom_id res chain seq x y z
N MET A 1 -88.01 27.52 20.54
CA MET A 1 -86.61 27.79 20.15
C MET A 1 -85.68 27.03 21.10
N LYS A 2 -85.07 25.92 20.66
CA LYS A 2 -83.89 25.25 21.25
C LYS A 2 -83.66 23.96 20.45
N ILE A 3 -82.65 23.98 19.59
CA ILE A 3 -82.17 22.80 18.86
C ILE A 3 -80.89 22.33 19.57
N ARG A 4 -80.87 21.06 19.95
CA ARG A 4 -79.70 20.32 20.45
C ARG A 4 -78.93 19.79 19.25
N VAL A 5 -77.60 19.90 19.25
CA VAL A 5 -76.73 19.04 18.43
C VAL A 5 -75.55 18.59 19.29
N LEU A 6 -75.36 17.27 19.31
CA LEU A 6 -74.38 16.50 20.05
C LEU A 6 -73.06 16.48 19.26
N LEU A 7 -71.93 16.79 19.91
CA LEU A 7 -70.58 16.72 19.33
C LEU A 7 -70.06 15.27 19.39
N PHE A 8 -69.64 14.72 18.25
CA PHE A 8 -68.92 13.44 18.17
C PHE A 8 -67.40 13.71 18.11
N LEU A 9 -66.64 13.06 18.99
CA LEU A 9 -65.17 13.01 18.98
C LEU A 9 -64.67 12.20 17.78
N LEU A 10 -63.64 12.71 17.08
CA LEU A 10 -62.79 11.93 16.18
C LEU A 10 -61.40 11.78 16.80
N LEU A 11 -61.01 10.53 17.05
CA LEU A 11 -59.72 10.13 17.62
C LEU A 11 -58.72 9.89 16.46
N CYS A 12 -57.73 10.76 16.28
CA CYS A 12 -56.60 10.51 15.38
C CYS A 12 -55.45 9.86 16.15
N MET A 13 -55.24 8.55 15.97
CA MET A 13 -54.00 7.88 16.38
C MET A 13 -52.91 8.15 15.35
N THR A 14 -51.93 8.98 15.69
CA THR A 14 -50.68 9.09 14.94
C THR A 14 -49.73 7.96 15.32
N ILE A 15 -49.44 7.08 14.37
CA ILE A 15 -48.36 6.09 14.46
C ILE A 15 -47.04 6.87 14.35
N GLY A 16 -46.32 7.01 15.47
CA GLY A 16 -44.96 7.54 15.50
C GLY A 16 -43.99 6.51 14.92
N GLY A 17 -43.52 6.73 13.70
CA GLY A 17 -42.37 6.02 13.16
C GLY A 17 -41.09 6.49 13.85
N VAL A 18 -40.38 5.56 14.48
CA VAL A 18 -38.99 5.78 14.94
C VAL A 18 -38.12 5.85 13.68
N LEU A 19 -37.88 7.07 13.19
CA LEU A 19 -36.83 7.33 12.23
C LEU A 19 -35.50 7.20 13.00
N GLY A 20 -34.74 6.15 12.69
CA GLY A 20 -33.37 6.03 13.17
C GLY A 20 -32.56 7.20 12.64
N GLU A 21 -31.84 7.90 13.53
CA GLU A 21 -30.82 8.86 13.11
C GLU A 21 -29.78 8.13 12.24
N GLU A 22 -29.70 8.50 10.96
CA GLU A 22 -28.52 8.20 10.16
C GLU A 22 -27.32 8.87 10.85
N MET A 23 -26.41 8.09 11.42
CA MET A 23 -25.14 8.61 11.90
C MET A 23 -24.45 9.33 10.75
N SER A 24 -24.38 10.66 10.83
CA SER A 24 -23.59 11.47 9.92
C SER A 24 -22.11 11.14 10.14
N ILE A 25 -21.46 10.55 9.12
CA ILE A 25 -20.03 10.21 9.18
C ILE A 25 -19.24 11.53 9.14
N GLN A 26 -18.71 11.93 10.30
CA GLN A 26 -17.89 13.14 10.44
C GLN A 26 -16.41 12.76 10.58
N PRO A 27 -15.55 13.13 9.61
CA PRO A 27 -14.11 13.00 9.75
C PRO A 27 -13.59 13.90 10.89
N ALA A 28 -12.48 13.49 11.52
CA ALA A 28 -11.77 14.28 12.52
C ALA A 28 -11.31 15.63 11.95
N ASN A 29 -10.81 15.65 10.71
CA ASN A 29 -10.57 16.88 9.99
C ASN A 29 -11.88 17.41 9.36
N PRO A 30 -12.44 18.54 9.84
CA PRO A 30 -13.68 19.09 9.27
C PRO A 30 -13.55 19.52 7.81
N ASN A 31 -12.33 19.75 7.32
CA ASN A 31 -12.01 20.09 5.93
C ASN A 31 -11.52 18.90 5.09
N ALA A 32 -11.67 17.66 5.59
CA ALA A 32 -11.25 16.46 4.86
C ALA A 32 -11.71 16.48 3.39
N SER A 33 -10.81 16.08 2.49
CA SER A 33 -11.05 16.09 1.05
C SER A 33 -12.15 15.11 0.65
N PRO A 34 -12.78 15.26 -0.52
CA PRO A 34 -13.78 14.32 -1.01
C PRO A 34 -13.27 12.87 -1.05
N GLU A 35 -12.00 12.66 -1.39
CA GLU A 35 -11.33 11.36 -1.41
C GLU A 35 -11.22 10.74 -0.01
N ALA A 36 -10.75 11.52 0.97
CA ALA A 36 -10.61 11.06 2.35
C ALA A 36 -11.99 10.73 2.96
N ARG A 37 -13.01 11.56 2.70
CA ARG A 37 -14.39 11.28 3.11
C ARG A 37 -14.94 10.01 2.49
N ALA A 38 -14.72 9.81 1.19
CA ALA A 38 -15.21 8.62 0.50
C ALA A 38 -14.51 7.35 0.99
N LEU A 39 -13.19 7.40 1.25
CA LEU A 39 -12.46 6.28 1.84
C LEU A 39 -12.92 6.00 3.28
N LEU A 40 -13.15 7.04 4.09
CA LEU A 40 -13.69 6.87 5.45
C LEU A 40 -15.08 6.23 5.42
N ALA A 41 -15.99 6.74 4.56
CA ALA A 41 -17.32 6.16 4.38
C ALA A 41 -17.27 4.69 3.95
N PHE A 42 -16.32 4.32 3.08
CA PHE A 42 -16.06 2.93 2.72
C PHE A 42 -15.69 2.08 3.95
N PHE A 43 -14.85 2.57 4.88
CA PHE A 43 -14.54 1.84 6.11
C PHE A 43 -15.75 1.66 7.03
N TYR A 44 -16.63 2.67 7.14
CA TYR A 44 -17.90 2.51 7.84
C TYR A 44 -18.81 1.47 7.17
N GLN A 45 -18.85 1.42 5.84
CA GLN A 45 -19.67 0.49 5.08
C GLN A 45 -19.26 -0.98 5.29
N ILE A 46 -17.95 -1.25 5.36
CA ILE A 46 -17.42 -2.62 5.50
C ILE A 46 -17.30 -3.09 6.95
N SER A 47 -17.22 -2.18 7.92
CA SER A 47 -17.06 -2.53 9.33
C SER A 47 -18.18 -3.46 9.80
N GLY A 48 -17.81 -4.56 10.47
CA GLY A 48 -18.76 -5.59 10.89
C GLY A 48 -19.04 -6.66 9.83
N LYS A 49 -18.66 -6.44 8.57
CA LYS A 49 -18.96 -7.34 7.44
C LYS A 49 -17.69 -7.97 6.88
N TYR A 50 -16.74 -7.15 6.48
CA TYR A 50 -15.52 -7.56 5.78
C TYR A 50 -14.27 -7.08 6.51
N ILE A 51 -13.19 -7.83 6.34
CA ILE A 51 -11.83 -7.44 6.71
C ILE A 51 -10.96 -7.47 5.46
N LEU A 52 -10.24 -6.37 5.20
CA LEU A 52 -9.35 -6.26 4.07
C LEU A 52 -7.96 -6.82 4.41
N SER A 53 -7.39 -7.59 3.49
CA SER A 53 -6.03 -8.08 3.60
C SER A 53 -5.00 -6.96 3.41
N GLY A 54 -3.93 -6.98 4.18
CA GLY A 54 -2.91 -5.94 4.13
C GLY A 54 -1.50 -6.44 4.42
N GLN A 55 -0.51 -5.72 3.90
CA GLN A 55 0.89 -6.09 4.00
C GLN A 55 1.78 -4.85 4.12
N HIS A 56 2.67 -4.86 5.10
CA HIS A 56 3.65 -3.80 5.33
C HIS A 56 4.95 -4.04 4.53
N ASN A 57 5.55 -2.95 4.07
CA ASN A 57 6.82 -2.90 3.34
C ASN A 57 7.77 -1.91 4.01
N TYR A 58 9.05 -2.28 4.13
CA TYR A 58 10.05 -1.36 4.65
C TYR A 58 10.23 -0.14 3.71
N PRO A 59 10.57 1.04 4.23
CA PRO A 59 10.76 2.30 3.50
C PRO A 59 11.49 2.15 2.15
N ASN A 60 12.65 1.49 2.16
CA ASN A 60 13.55 1.42 1.01
C ASN A 60 13.33 0.14 0.18
N THR A 61 12.13 -0.46 0.23
CA THR A 61 11.85 -1.74 -0.45
C THR A 61 10.65 -1.69 -1.41
N GLY A 62 9.98 -0.54 -1.54
CA GLY A 62 8.80 -0.39 -2.39
C GLY A 62 7.69 -1.37 -2.02
N ALA A 63 7.26 -2.22 -2.96
CA ALA A 63 6.25 -3.26 -2.72
C ALA A 63 6.82 -4.68 -2.52
N THR A 64 8.10 -4.83 -2.17
CA THR A 64 8.76 -6.15 -2.12
C THR A 64 8.04 -7.16 -1.22
N ASN A 65 7.60 -6.76 -0.02
CA ASN A 65 6.86 -7.65 0.88
C ASN A 65 5.42 -7.88 0.40
N SER A 66 4.74 -6.87 -0.15
CA SER A 66 3.43 -7.04 -0.79
C SER A 66 3.47 -8.02 -1.98
N ARG A 67 4.53 -7.97 -2.79
CA ARG A 67 4.76 -8.90 -3.91
C ARG A 67 5.06 -10.30 -3.38
N PHE A 68 5.91 -10.42 -2.37
CA PHE A 68 6.17 -11.70 -1.72
C PHE A 68 4.90 -12.32 -1.14
N ALA A 69 4.12 -11.55 -0.38
CA ALA A 69 2.85 -12.00 0.20
C ALA A 69 1.86 -12.44 -0.89
N ALA A 70 1.73 -11.69 -1.98
CA ALA A 70 0.86 -12.05 -3.09
C ALA A 70 1.24 -13.41 -3.71
N ARG A 71 2.53 -13.69 -3.91
CA ARG A 71 3.01 -15.00 -4.40
C ARG A 71 2.81 -16.12 -3.38
N TYR A 72 3.02 -15.82 -2.09
CA TYR A 72 2.94 -16.82 -1.04
C TYR A 72 1.48 -17.25 -0.77
N ILE A 73 0.57 -16.28 -0.73
CA ILE A 73 -0.87 -16.43 -0.42
C ILE A 73 -1.68 -16.78 -1.68
N GLY A 74 -1.23 -16.38 -2.87
CA GLY A 74 -1.98 -16.47 -4.13
C GLY A 74 -3.02 -15.35 -4.32
N LYS A 75 -3.05 -14.35 -3.42
CA LYS A 75 -3.97 -13.21 -3.44
C LYS A 75 -3.20 -11.93 -3.14
N ARG A 76 -3.43 -10.86 -3.92
CA ARG A 76 -2.77 -9.57 -3.69
C ARG A 76 -3.45 -8.80 -2.53
N PRO A 77 -2.70 -8.34 -1.51
CA PRO A 77 -3.26 -7.56 -0.40
C PRO A 77 -3.92 -6.26 -0.87
N VAL A 78 -5.02 -5.86 -0.22
CA VAL A 78 -5.72 -4.58 -0.45
C VAL A 78 -4.99 -3.41 0.17
N ILE A 79 -4.53 -3.55 1.42
CA ILE A 79 -3.76 -2.49 2.07
C ILE A 79 -2.29 -2.65 1.69
N TRP A 80 -1.74 -1.65 1.00
CA TRP A 80 -0.30 -1.47 0.87
C TRP A 80 0.14 -0.53 1.98
N SER A 81 1.02 -1.01 2.87
CA SER A 81 1.55 -0.21 3.96
C SER A 81 3.07 -0.01 3.85
N SER A 82 3.54 1.15 4.28
CA SER A 82 4.96 1.44 4.47
C SER A 82 5.19 2.49 5.59
N ASP A 83 6.44 2.89 5.79
CA ASP A 83 6.89 3.87 6.79
C ASP A 83 7.66 5.02 6.12
N MET A 84 7.71 6.19 6.76
CA MET A 84 8.47 7.36 6.31
C MET A 84 10.00 7.27 6.53
N GLY A 85 10.49 6.26 7.25
CA GLY A 85 11.91 5.97 7.44
C GLY A 85 12.65 6.96 8.37
N PHE A 86 13.77 6.48 8.92
CA PHE A 86 14.61 7.19 9.91
C PHE A 86 16.11 6.88 9.79
N ALA A 87 16.47 5.78 9.12
CA ALA A 87 17.82 5.25 9.07
C ALA A 87 18.65 5.85 7.93
N LYS A 88 19.95 5.55 7.93
CA LYS A 88 20.90 6.04 6.92
C LYS A 88 20.60 5.49 5.52
N GLU A 89 21.18 6.14 4.52
CA GLU A 89 21.13 5.67 3.13
C GLU A 89 21.64 4.22 3.00
N GLY A 90 20.99 3.46 2.12
CA GLY A 90 21.26 2.03 1.92
C GLY A 90 20.57 1.11 2.93
N ASP A 91 20.09 1.63 4.06
CA ASP A 91 19.30 0.84 5.02
C ASP A 91 17.88 0.56 4.47
N LYS A 92 17.26 -0.54 4.92
CA LYS A 92 15.86 -0.85 4.59
C LYS A 92 14.89 0.21 5.12
N ASP A 93 15.25 0.88 6.22
CA ASP A 93 14.47 1.93 6.88
C ASP A 93 14.98 3.35 6.54
N SER A 94 15.71 3.49 5.43
CA SER A 94 16.33 4.76 5.00
C SER A 94 15.33 5.91 4.88
N TYR A 95 15.58 7.03 5.57
CA TYR A 95 14.77 8.24 5.42
C TYR A 95 14.90 8.86 4.01
N ARG A 96 16.00 8.57 3.30
CA ARG A 96 16.19 9.03 1.91
C ARG A 96 15.23 8.35 0.92
N ALA A 97 14.54 7.28 1.33
CA ALA A 97 13.58 6.57 0.50
C ALA A 97 12.24 7.32 0.32
N ARG A 98 11.97 8.39 1.08
CA ARG A 98 10.67 9.12 1.04
C ARG A 98 10.19 9.49 -0.37
N PRO A 99 11.01 10.02 -1.29
CA PRO A 99 10.57 10.25 -2.67
C PRO A 99 10.09 8.97 -3.37
N ALA A 100 10.78 7.84 -3.18
CA ALA A 100 10.41 6.55 -3.74
C ALA A 100 9.15 5.97 -3.07
N ILE A 101 9.00 6.14 -1.76
CA ILE A 101 7.78 5.76 -1.00
C ILE A 101 6.56 6.46 -1.58
N ILE A 102 6.63 7.79 -1.81
CA ILE A 102 5.51 8.56 -2.37
C ILE A 102 5.17 8.09 -3.79
N LYS A 103 6.19 7.88 -4.63
CA LYS A 103 5.98 7.37 -5.99
C LYS A 103 5.30 6.00 -5.98
N GLU A 104 5.73 5.12 -5.08
CA GLU A 104 5.16 3.77 -4.94
C GLU A 104 3.74 3.81 -4.38
N ALA A 105 3.46 4.63 -3.37
CA ALA A 105 2.12 4.82 -2.81
C ALA A 105 1.12 5.26 -3.89
N ILE A 106 1.49 6.22 -4.73
CA ILE A 106 0.66 6.66 -5.88
C ILE A 106 0.42 5.49 -6.84
N ARG A 107 1.47 4.73 -7.18
CA ARG A 107 1.37 3.57 -8.08
C ARG A 107 0.44 2.50 -7.50
N GLN A 108 0.59 2.16 -6.23
CA GLN A 108 -0.22 1.15 -5.54
C GLN A 108 -1.70 1.57 -5.48
N HIS A 109 -1.96 2.84 -5.19
CA HIS A 109 -3.31 3.41 -5.21
C HIS A 109 -3.96 3.33 -6.59
N GLN A 110 -3.22 3.73 -7.63
CA GLN A 110 -3.66 3.59 -9.02
C GLN A 110 -4.00 2.12 -9.33
N GLN A 111 -3.21 1.17 -8.85
CA GLN A 111 -3.36 -0.27 -9.02
C GLN A 111 -4.44 -0.95 -8.16
N GLY A 112 -5.20 -0.18 -7.36
CA GLY A 112 -6.33 -0.72 -6.60
C GLY A 112 -6.13 -0.77 -5.10
N ALA A 113 -4.89 -0.64 -4.61
CA ALA A 113 -4.59 -0.72 -3.19
C ALA A 113 -5.09 0.52 -2.43
N ILE A 114 -5.34 0.35 -1.14
CA ILE A 114 -5.51 1.44 -0.18
C ILE A 114 -4.15 1.68 0.49
N VAL A 115 -3.74 2.94 0.60
CA VAL A 115 -2.43 3.33 1.12
C VAL A 115 -2.50 3.58 2.63
N ALA A 116 -1.62 2.93 3.39
CA ALA A 116 -1.42 3.17 4.81
C ALA A 116 0.03 3.51 5.13
N LEU A 117 0.27 4.66 5.77
CA LEU A 117 1.63 5.10 6.14
C LEU A 117 1.74 5.29 7.64
N CYS A 118 2.78 4.73 8.24
CA CYS A 118 3.21 5.03 9.61
C CYS A 118 4.53 5.80 9.61
N TRP A 119 4.98 6.19 10.80
CA TRP A 119 6.24 6.91 10.96
C TRP A 119 6.93 6.56 12.28
N HIS A 120 8.01 5.81 12.17
CA HIS A 120 9.01 5.69 13.23
C HIS A 120 9.81 7.00 13.34
N ALA A 121 9.26 7.96 14.08
CA ALA A 121 9.76 9.32 14.15
C ALA A 121 11.11 9.44 14.86
N VAL A 122 12.03 10.22 14.29
CA VAL A 122 13.28 10.62 14.95
C VAL A 122 12.97 11.58 16.10
N PRO A 123 13.59 11.42 17.30
CA PRO A 123 13.34 12.34 18.39
C PRO A 123 13.84 13.75 18.06
N PRO A 124 13.17 14.82 18.52
CA PRO A 124 13.62 16.20 18.31
C PRO A 124 15.00 16.54 18.90
N THR A 125 15.58 15.66 19.71
CA THR A 125 16.97 15.73 20.21
C THR A 125 18.02 15.37 19.16
N ALA A 126 17.64 14.77 18.03
CA ALA A 126 18.54 14.26 17.00
C ALA A 126 18.14 14.73 15.59
N ASP A 127 19.09 14.69 14.66
CA ASP A 127 18.84 14.84 13.23
C ASP A 127 18.92 13.46 12.55
N GLU A 128 18.20 13.28 11.44
CA GLU A 128 18.30 12.08 10.63
C GLU A 128 19.69 11.96 9.96
N PRO A 129 20.30 10.76 9.91
CA PRO A 129 19.74 9.47 10.31
C PRO A 129 19.99 9.11 11.79
N VAL A 130 19.15 8.23 12.33
CA VAL A 130 19.33 7.60 13.66
C VAL A 130 19.24 6.07 13.57
N THR A 131 19.59 5.38 14.66
CA THR A 131 19.38 3.93 14.78
C THR A 131 17.98 3.61 15.32
N PHE A 132 17.52 2.36 15.15
CA PHE A 132 16.26 1.94 15.76
C PHE A 132 16.38 1.84 17.28
N GLN A 133 17.46 1.19 17.77
CA GLN A 133 17.75 1.03 19.19
C GLN A 133 18.92 1.92 19.64
N PRO A 134 18.97 2.32 20.92
CA PRO A 134 20.13 3.02 21.46
C PRO A 134 21.42 2.21 21.28
N LEU A 135 22.51 2.88 20.90
CA LEU A 135 23.83 2.25 20.87
C LEU A 135 24.38 2.09 22.31
N PRO A 136 25.22 1.07 22.56
CA PRO A 136 25.90 0.93 23.85
C PRO A 136 26.65 2.21 24.24
N GLY A 137 26.47 2.67 25.48
CA GLY A 137 27.11 3.90 25.99
C GLY A 137 26.48 5.21 25.49
N ALA A 138 25.29 5.18 24.88
CA ALA A 138 24.58 6.38 24.47
C ALA A 138 24.35 7.33 25.65
N ASN A 139 24.52 8.64 25.40
CA ASN A 139 24.26 9.67 26.39
C ASN A 139 22.76 9.68 26.74
N PRO A 140 22.37 9.45 28.01
CA PRO A 140 20.96 9.44 28.41
C PRO A 140 20.25 10.77 28.18
N ASP A 141 20.98 11.89 28.14
CA ASP A 141 20.42 13.22 27.89
C ASP A 141 20.31 13.56 26.39
N SER A 142 20.82 12.70 25.49
CA SER A 142 20.77 12.92 24.04
C SER A 142 20.36 11.65 23.33
N LEU A 143 19.05 11.42 23.25
CA LEU A 143 18.49 10.27 22.55
C LEU A 143 18.74 10.38 21.04
N LEU A 144 19.47 9.40 20.48
CA LEU A 144 19.85 9.31 19.06
C LEU A 144 19.28 8.04 18.40
N SER A 145 18.07 7.65 18.82
CA SER A 145 17.40 6.45 18.32
C SER A 145 15.87 6.61 18.40
N VAL A 146 15.15 5.83 17.59
CA VAL A 146 13.68 5.81 17.61
C VAL A 146 13.18 5.23 18.95
N GLN A 147 13.78 4.12 19.39
CA GLN A 147 13.52 3.56 20.70
C GLN A 147 14.32 4.29 21.79
N GLY A 148 13.74 4.34 22.98
CA GLY A 148 14.30 5.00 24.16
C GLY A 148 13.30 6.00 24.76
N ARG A 149 13.76 6.75 25.77
CA ARG A 149 12.91 7.67 26.53
C ARG A 149 13.56 9.04 26.62
N LEU A 150 12.84 10.08 26.21
CA LEU A 150 13.22 11.47 26.48
C LEU A 150 13.00 11.78 27.97
N THR A 151 13.78 12.71 28.52
CA THR A 151 13.49 13.24 29.87
C THR A 151 12.17 14.01 29.87
N ASP A 152 11.53 14.13 31.04
CA ASP A 152 10.26 14.87 31.16
C ASP A 152 10.40 16.34 30.75
N ARG A 153 11.56 16.94 31.06
CA ARG A 153 11.90 18.29 30.60
C ARG A 153 11.96 18.38 29.07
N GLN A 154 12.65 17.45 28.41
CA GLN A 154 12.74 17.46 26.94
C GLN A 154 11.37 17.27 26.30
N PHE A 155 10.56 16.35 26.85
CA PHE A 155 9.22 16.11 26.35
C PHE A 155 8.32 17.35 26.54
N GLN A 156 8.40 18.02 27.69
CA GLN A 156 7.72 19.30 27.93
C GLN A 156 8.18 20.37 26.92
N GLU A 157 9.49 20.48 26.66
CA GLU A 157 10.01 21.45 25.69
C GLU A 157 9.44 21.17 24.28
N ILE A 158 9.32 19.91 23.84
CA ILE A 158 8.68 19.54 22.56
C ILE A 158 7.22 20.00 22.48
N LEU A 159 6.51 20.04 23.61
CA LEU A 159 5.10 20.45 23.68
C LEU A 159 4.90 21.95 23.94
N THR A 160 5.98 22.72 24.02
CA THR A 160 5.95 24.15 24.39
C THR A 160 6.45 25.01 23.23
N PRO A 161 5.56 25.74 22.53
CA PRO A 161 5.94 26.69 21.49
C PRO A 161 7.03 27.66 21.96
N GLY A 162 7.99 27.95 21.08
CA GLY A 162 9.11 28.87 21.37
C GLY A 162 10.35 28.21 21.97
N THR A 163 10.28 26.96 22.42
CA THR A 163 11.50 26.24 22.83
C THR A 163 12.31 25.76 21.63
N ARG A 164 13.57 25.39 21.87
CA ARG A 164 14.44 24.80 20.86
C ARG A 164 13.89 23.46 20.36
N LEU A 165 13.45 22.57 21.25
CA LEU A 165 12.96 21.25 20.86
C LEU A 165 11.62 21.30 20.15
N TYR A 166 10.74 22.26 20.49
CA TYR A 166 9.52 22.51 19.71
C TYR A 166 9.84 22.92 18.27
N SER A 167 10.79 23.85 18.08
CA SER A 167 11.20 24.30 16.74
C SER A 167 11.82 23.16 15.91
N ARG A 168 12.58 22.27 16.56
CA ARG A 168 13.14 21.08 15.91
C ARG A 168 12.08 20.05 15.55
N TRP A 169 11.14 19.78 16.47
CA TRP A 169 9.98 18.94 16.22
C TRP A 169 9.18 19.46 15.02
N CYS A 170 8.93 20.78 14.97
CA CYS A 170 8.27 21.42 13.83
C CYS A 170 9.00 21.13 12.52
N ALA A 171 10.32 21.33 12.45
CA ALA A 171 11.09 21.09 11.23
C ALA A 171 11.05 19.61 10.75
N GLN A 172 11.10 18.66 11.69
CA GLN A 172 10.97 17.23 11.38
C GLN A 172 9.57 16.89 10.84
N VAL A 173 8.54 17.41 11.51
CA VAL A 173 7.14 17.23 11.10
C VAL A 173 6.85 17.86 9.74
N ASP A 174 7.40 19.05 9.46
CA ASP A 174 7.25 19.75 8.18
C ASP A 174 7.90 18.98 7.03
N THR A 175 9.00 18.29 7.31
CA THR A 175 9.69 17.44 6.33
C THR A 175 8.79 16.30 5.88
N VAL A 176 8.09 15.64 6.82
CA VAL A 176 7.12 14.57 6.48
C VAL A 176 5.87 15.16 5.82
N ALA A 177 5.36 16.30 6.30
CA ALA A 177 4.22 16.98 5.70
C ALA A 177 4.45 17.32 4.23
N PHE A 178 5.66 17.74 3.84
CA PHE A 178 6.02 18.00 2.44
C PHE A 178 5.73 16.79 1.53
N TYR A 179 6.03 15.57 1.99
CA TYR A 179 5.75 14.35 1.23
C TYR A 179 4.27 13.96 1.25
N LEU A 180 3.58 14.12 2.38
CA LEU A 180 2.14 13.89 2.48
C LEU A 180 1.34 14.83 1.57
N LYS A 181 1.79 16.09 1.39
CA LYS A 181 1.20 17.04 0.43
C LYS A 181 1.29 16.52 -1.00
N LYS A 182 2.36 15.82 -1.38
CA LYS A 182 2.46 15.22 -2.73
C LYS A 182 1.40 14.15 -2.96
N LEU A 183 1.03 13.38 -1.92
CA LEU A 183 -0.08 12.42 -2.01
C LEU A 183 -1.43 13.13 -2.10
N ARG A 184 -1.63 14.21 -1.33
CA ARG A 184 -2.81 15.07 -1.43
C ARG A 184 -2.98 15.61 -2.85
N ASP A 185 -1.93 16.19 -3.40
CA ASP A 185 -1.93 16.80 -4.74
C ASP A 185 -2.15 15.74 -5.83
N ALA A 186 -1.75 14.48 -5.58
CA ALA A 186 -2.04 13.32 -6.41
C ALA A 186 -3.42 12.66 -6.13
N ARG A 187 -4.27 13.29 -5.30
CA ARG A 187 -5.60 12.81 -4.90
C ARG A 187 -5.59 11.41 -4.27
N VAL A 188 -4.53 11.11 -3.51
CA VAL A 188 -4.40 9.85 -2.76
C VAL A 188 -4.74 10.10 -1.29
N PRO A 189 -5.88 9.59 -0.80
CA PRO A 189 -6.15 9.59 0.63
C PRO A 189 -5.30 8.52 1.33
N VAL A 190 -4.87 8.82 2.55
CA VAL A 190 -3.87 8.02 3.28
C VAL A 190 -4.40 7.66 4.66
N LEU A 191 -4.36 6.38 4.99
CA LEU A 191 -4.50 5.92 6.38
C LEU A 191 -3.21 6.28 7.13
N TRP A 192 -3.23 7.40 7.84
CA TRP A 192 -2.07 7.96 8.52
C TRP A 192 -2.01 7.49 9.97
N ARG A 193 -0.97 6.72 10.30
CA ARG A 193 -0.78 6.06 11.61
C ARG A 193 0.49 6.58 12.32
N PRO A 194 0.53 7.86 12.75
CA PRO A 194 1.68 8.43 13.43
C PRO A 194 1.76 7.94 14.87
N TYR A 195 2.97 7.97 15.44
CA TYR A 195 3.20 7.68 16.86
C TYR A 195 2.46 6.42 17.34
N HIS A 196 2.57 5.33 16.59
CA HIS A 196 1.90 4.06 16.88
C HIS A 196 2.46 3.40 18.16
N GLU A 197 1.70 2.46 18.73
CA GLU A 197 2.05 1.73 19.95
C GLU A 197 2.36 2.65 21.15
N MET A 198 1.72 3.82 21.18
CA MET A 198 2.10 4.88 22.11
C MET A 198 1.80 4.57 23.58
N ASN A 199 0.94 3.59 23.83
CA ASN A 199 0.70 3.07 25.16
C ASN A 199 1.86 2.22 25.70
N GLY A 200 2.78 1.77 24.86
CA GLY A 200 4.07 1.20 25.25
C GLY A 200 5.12 2.24 25.62
N ASN A 201 6.21 1.84 26.29
CA ASN A 201 7.30 2.74 26.70
C ASN A 201 8.62 2.51 25.95
N TRP A 202 8.60 1.77 24.85
CA TRP A 202 9.79 1.48 24.04
C TRP A 202 10.14 2.59 23.05
N PHE A 203 9.15 3.36 22.59
CA PHE A 203 9.37 4.52 21.73
C PHE A 203 9.38 5.83 22.52
N TRP A 204 10.12 6.82 22.04
CA TRP A 204 10.31 8.08 22.75
C TRP A 204 9.01 8.88 22.95
N TRP A 205 8.02 8.66 22.07
CA TRP A 205 6.71 9.30 22.14
C TRP A 205 5.74 8.60 23.11
N GLY A 206 6.05 7.38 23.57
CA GLY A 206 5.13 6.53 24.31
C GLY A 206 5.30 6.53 25.83
N GLY A 207 4.36 5.90 26.54
CA GLY A 207 4.49 5.62 27.97
C GLY A 207 4.40 6.86 28.86
N ARG A 208 3.59 7.84 28.45
CA ARG A 208 3.30 9.10 29.15
C ARG A 208 1.79 9.34 29.26
N PRO A 209 1.10 8.66 30.20
CA PRO A 209 -0.35 8.81 30.40
C PRO A 209 -0.74 10.17 31.01
N ASP A 210 0.17 10.78 31.79
CA ASP A 210 0.00 12.06 32.48
C ASP A 210 0.77 13.20 31.80
N GLU A 211 0.48 14.45 32.19
CA GLU A 211 1.18 15.62 31.62
C GLU A 211 2.66 15.70 32.05
N PRO A 212 3.59 16.00 31.13
CA PRO A 212 3.39 16.19 29.69
C PRO A 212 3.08 14.87 28.95
N SER A 213 1.93 14.82 28.26
CA SER A 213 1.32 13.55 27.85
C SER A 213 1.55 13.20 26.38
N THR A 214 1.61 11.90 26.10
CA THR A 214 1.61 11.35 24.74
C THR A 214 0.38 11.78 23.95
N ARG A 215 -0.78 11.88 24.62
CA ARG A 215 -2.02 12.41 24.04
C ARG A 215 -1.81 13.82 23.48
N ARG A 216 -1.19 14.72 24.25
CA ARG A 216 -0.94 16.10 23.83
C ARG A 216 0.02 16.17 22.64
N LEU A 217 1.00 15.28 22.55
CA LEU A 217 1.88 15.16 21.37
C LEU A 217 1.10 14.76 20.10
N TYR A 218 0.17 13.80 20.21
CA TYR A 218 -0.68 13.39 19.08
C TYR A 218 -1.57 14.54 18.60
N GLN A 219 -2.23 15.25 19.53
CA GLN A 219 -3.05 16.43 19.23
C GLN A 219 -2.23 17.55 18.58
N GLN A 220 -1.01 17.80 19.08
CA GLN A 220 -0.10 18.79 18.48
C GLN A 220 0.28 18.46 17.03
N LEU A 221 0.51 17.17 16.72
CA LEU A 221 0.75 16.73 15.34
C LEU A 221 -0.49 16.92 14.47
N PHE A 222 -1.66 16.57 14.99
CA PHE A 222 -2.94 16.80 14.32
C PHE A 222 -3.12 18.27 13.95
N ASP A 223 -2.97 19.18 14.92
CA ASP A 223 -3.15 20.61 14.68
C ASP A 223 -2.15 21.13 13.64
N ARG A 224 -0.89 20.67 13.69
CA ARG A 224 0.12 21.08 12.72
C ARG A 224 -0.18 20.56 11.30
N TYR A 225 -0.69 19.35 11.16
CA TYR A 225 -1.02 18.78 9.85
C TYR A 225 -2.33 19.31 9.28
N VAL A 226 -3.37 19.38 10.10
CA VAL A 226 -4.72 19.80 9.68
C VAL A 226 -4.81 21.31 9.56
N HIS A 227 -4.47 22.06 10.62
CA HIS A 227 -4.69 23.50 10.66
C HIS A 227 -3.55 24.32 10.04
N TYR A 228 -2.30 23.89 10.21
CA TYR A 228 -1.15 24.64 9.66
C TYR A 228 -0.75 24.20 8.24
N HIS A 229 -0.79 22.89 7.94
CA HIS A 229 -0.38 22.38 6.62
C HIS A 229 -1.52 22.09 5.66
N HIS A 230 -2.78 22.08 6.10
CA HIS A 230 -3.96 21.75 5.29
C HIS A 230 -3.80 20.41 4.56
N LEU A 231 -3.41 19.38 5.32
CA LEU A 231 -3.33 18.00 4.85
C LEU A 231 -4.70 17.33 4.95
N ASP A 232 -5.58 17.68 4.02
CA ASP A 232 -6.98 17.25 4.02
C ASP A 232 -7.20 15.82 3.47
N ASN A 233 -6.16 15.16 2.98
CA ASN A 233 -6.22 13.79 2.45
C ASN A 233 -5.94 12.71 3.50
N LEU A 234 -5.65 13.06 4.75
CA LEU A 234 -5.31 12.10 5.79
C LEU A 234 -6.55 11.60 6.52
N ILE A 235 -6.63 10.28 6.71
CA ILE A 235 -7.53 9.62 7.66
C ILE A 235 -6.68 9.24 8.88
N TRP A 236 -7.03 9.78 10.04
CA TRP A 236 -6.24 9.66 11.27
C TRP A 236 -6.48 8.32 11.95
N VAL A 237 -5.45 7.47 11.96
CA VAL A 237 -5.46 6.15 12.59
C VAL A 237 -4.71 6.24 13.92
N TRP A 238 -5.43 6.12 15.03
CA TRP A 238 -4.83 6.03 16.36
C TRP A 238 -4.57 4.56 16.72
N SER A 239 -3.29 4.18 16.84
CA SER A 239 -2.86 2.77 16.97
C SER A 239 -2.18 2.47 18.29
N VAL A 240 -2.73 1.53 19.04
CA VAL A 240 -2.21 1.07 20.33
C VAL A 240 -1.62 -0.34 20.20
N ASP A 241 -0.71 -0.71 21.11
CA ASP A 241 -0.29 -2.10 21.34
C ASP A 241 -1.15 -2.75 22.44
N ARG A 242 -1.05 -4.07 22.59
CA ARG A 242 -1.75 -4.83 23.62
C ARG A 242 -1.32 -4.43 25.05
N PRO A 243 -2.27 -4.16 25.95
CA PRO A 243 -1.97 -3.81 27.33
C PRO A 243 -1.61 -5.07 28.13
N HIS A 244 -0.35 -5.18 28.54
CA HIS A 244 0.10 -6.22 29.47
C HIS A 244 0.21 -5.72 30.92
N ARG A 245 -0.13 -4.44 31.17
CA ARG A 245 -0.06 -3.75 32.46
C ARG A 245 -1.01 -2.56 32.49
N PRO A 246 -1.54 -2.15 33.67
CA PRO A 246 -2.60 -1.14 33.76
C PRO A 246 -2.24 0.23 33.18
N GLU A 247 -0.98 0.66 33.27
CA GLU A 247 -0.52 1.94 32.70
C GLU A 247 -0.62 2.00 31.17
N MET A 248 -0.78 0.86 30.50
CA MET A 248 -0.95 0.76 29.05
C MET A 248 -2.42 0.76 28.60
N TYR A 249 -3.38 0.91 29.53
CA TYR A 249 -4.79 0.97 29.17
C TYR A 249 -5.05 2.09 28.16
N PHE A 250 -5.84 1.75 27.15
CA PHE A 250 -6.09 2.57 25.96
C PHE A 250 -6.64 3.96 26.31
N SER A 251 -7.50 4.03 27.32
CA SER A 251 -8.10 5.27 27.79
C SER A 251 -7.09 6.33 28.23
N HIS A 252 -5.91 5.92 28.73
CA HIS A 252 -4.88 6.86 29.16
C HIS A 252 -4.24 7.64 27.99
N TYR A 253 -4.23 7.05 26.79
CA TYR A 253 -3.57 7.60 25.60
C TYR A 253 -4.56 8.10 24.55
N TYR A 254 -5.85 7.93 24.78
CA TYR A 254 -6.92 8.25 23.85
C TYR A 254 -7.00 9.78 23.60
N PRO A 255 -6.85 10.25 22.35
CA PRO A 255 -6.67 11.68 22.07
C PRO A 255 -7.97 12.47 21.98
N GLY A 256 -9.14 11.82 22.08
CA GLY A 256 -10.43 12.41 21.77
C GLY A 256 -10.91 12.00 20.37
N ASN A 257 -12.23 11.92 20.20
CA ASN A 257 -12.85 11.48 18.93
C ASN A 257 -12.76 12.54 17.83
N GLU A 258 -12.47 13.77 18.20
CA GLU A 258 -12.22 14.92 17.33
C GLU A 258 -10.82 14.88 16.69
N TYR A 259 -9.91 14.05 17.21
CA TYR A 259 -8.52 13.92 16.72
C TYR A 259 -8.26 12.62 15.93
N LEU A 260 -9.23 11.72 15.81
CA LEU A 260 -9.06 10.43 15.11
C LEU A 260 -10.27 10.04 14.27
N ASP A 261 -10.02 9.27 13.22
CA ASP A 261 -11.05 8.69 12.34
C ASP A 261 -11.23 7.20 12.56
N ILE A 262 -10.15 6.48 12.85
CA ILE A 262 -10.09 5.02 12.98
C ILE A 262 -9.23 4.64 14.19
N LEU A 263 -9.64 3.60 14.93
CA LEU A 263 -8.88 3.04 16.03
C LEU A 263 -8.21 1.74 15.58
N ALA A 264 -6.95 1.57 15.93
CA ALA A 264 -6.14 0.43 15.54
C ALA A 264 -5.52 -0.29 16.75
N LEU A 265 -5.36 -1.60 16.61
CA LEU A 265 -4.62 -2.45 17.56
C LEU A 265 -3.51 -3.19 16.83
N ASP A 266 -2.32 -3.18 17.40
CA ASP A 266 -1.18 -3.97 16.95
C ASP A 266 -1.13 -5.29 17.75
N VAL A 267 -1.05 -6.43 17.05
CA VAL A 267 -1.12 -7.77 17.65
C VAL A 267 -0.03 -8.68 17.08
N TYR A 268 1.07 -8.80 17.82
CA TYR A 268 2.10 -9.80 17.55
C TYR A 268 1.85 -11.10 18.31
N GLY A 269 2.10 -12.24 17.65
CA GLY A 269 1.68 -13.55 18.12
C GLY A 269 0.18 -13.80 17.87
N ASN A 270 -0.51 -14.48 18.79
CA ASN A 270 -1.92 -14.88 18.64
C ASN A 270 -2.85 -14.29 19.72
N ASP A 271 -2.45 -13.20 20.39
CA ASP A 271 -3.16 -12.62 21.52
C ASP A 271 -4.25 -11.61 21.08
N PHE A 272 -5.30 -12.15 20.46
CA PHE A 272 -6.48 -11.38 20.07
C PHE A 272 -7.52 -11.36 21.20
N ASN A 273 -7.14 -10.94 22.40
CA ASN A 273 -8.02 -10.97 23.58
C ASN A 273 -9.28 -10.10 23.37
N GLN A 274 -10.45 -10.65 23.75
CA GLN A 274 -11.74 -9.97 23.64
C GLN A 274 -11.77 -8.63 24.39
N THR A 275 -11.08 -8.53 25.53
CA THR A 275 -11.02 -7.30 26.35
C THR A 275 -10.39 -6.14 25.58
N TYR A 276 -9.39 -6.40 24.73
CA TYR A 276 -8.76 -5.36 23.92
C TYR A 276 -9.77 -4.83 22.89
N TYR A 277 -10.46 -5.73 22.21
CA TYR A 277 -11.49 -5.38 21.24
C TYR A 277 -12.64 -4.59 21.88
N ASP A 278 -13.17 -5.04 23.01
CA ASP A 278 -14.27 -4.38 23.72
C ASP A 278 -13.87 -2.99 24.23
N SER A 279 -12.63 -2.84 24.71
CA SER A 279 -12.10 -1.55 25.16
C SER A 279 -12.00 -0.54 24.02
N LEU A 280 -11.51 -0.96 22.85
CA LEU A 280 -11.46 -0.09 21.67
C LEU A 280 -12.86 0.21 21.13
N LEU A 281 -13.78 -0.76 21.16
CA LEU A 281 -15.17 -0.54 20.76
C LEU A 281 -15.86 0.50 21.65
N ALA A 282 -15.59 0.50 22.95
CA ALA A 282 -16.13 1.50 23.88
C ALA A 282 -15.59 2.91 23.60
N LEU A 283 -14.30 3.03 23.24
CA LEU A 283 -13.66 4.29 22.88
C LEU A 283 -14.05 4.79 21.49
N SER A 284 -14.38 3.90 20.55
CA SER A 284 -14.61 4.28 19.15
C SER A 284 -15.84 5.15 18.95
N LYS A 285 -16.84 5.04 19.84
CA LYS A 285 -18.17 5.65 19.68
C LYS A 285 -18.74 5.44 18.27
N GLY A 286 -18.53 4.24 17.72
CA GLY A 286 -19.03 3.84 16.41
C GLY A 286 -18.02 3.96 15.26
N LYS A 287 -16.86 4.63 15.46
CA LYS A 287 -15.78 4.72 14.46
C LYS A 287 -15.23 3.33 14.11
N PRO A 288 -14.67 3.13 12.89
CA PRO A 288 -14.12 1.85 12.46
C PRO A 288 -12.93 1.39 13.31
N LEU A 289 -12.77 0.07 13.39
CA LEU A 289 -11.71 -0.63 14.09
C LEU A 289 -10.85 -1.39 13.08
N VAL A 290 -9.52 -1.39 13.26
CA VAL A 290 -8.58 -2.08 12.35
C VAL A 290 -7.45 -2.75 13.14
N LEU A 291 -6.82 -3.76 12.54
CA LEU A 291 -5.59 -4.34 13.07
C LEU A 291 -4.41 -3.64 12.37
N GLY A 292 -3.77 -2.71 13.08
CA GLY A 292 -2.76 -1.80 12.54
C GLY A 292 -1.52 -2.54 12.05
N GLU A 293 -1.09 -3.53 12.82
CA GLU A 293 -0.01 -4.48 12.56
C GLU A 293 -0.37 -5.84 13.15
N VAL A 294 -0.04 -6.91 12.43
CA VAL A 294 -0.12 -8.26 12.96
C VAL A 294 1.11 -9.08 12.59
N GLY A 295 1.53 -9.94 13.52
CA GLY A 295 2.52 -10.99 13.22
C GLY A 295 1.87 -12.23 12.60
N ASN A 296 0.73 -12.64 13.16
CA ASN A 296 -0.07 -13.78 12.70
C ASN A 296 -1.49 -13.32 12.37
N LEU A 297 -2.22 -14.08 11.55
CA LEU A 297 -3.62 -13.75 11.26
C LEU A 297 -4.52 -14.00 12.48
N PRO A 298 -5.57 -13.18 12.68
CA PRO A 298 -6.66 -13.58 13.57
C PRO A 298 -7.28 -14.88 13.05
N SER A 299 -7.65 -15.79 13.96
CA SER A 299 -8.37 -16.99 13.54
C SER A 299 -9.76 -16.65 13.00
N VAL A 300 -10.37 -17.56 12.24
CA VAL A 300 -11.76 -17.39 11.76
C VAL A 300 -12.74 -17.21 12.93
N GLU A 301 -12.47 -17.84 14.07
CA GLU A 301 -13.26 -17.67 15.30
C GLU A 301 -13.10 -16.27 15.89
N ILE A 302 -11.87 -15.76 15.94
CA ILE A 302 -11.62 -14.37 16.36
C ILE A 302 -12.37 -13.39 15.45
N LEU A 303 -12.32 -13.57 14.13
CA LEU A 303 -13.09 -12.71 13.23
C LEU A 303 -14.60 -12.76 13.51
N ARG A 304 -15.15 -13.94 13.85
CA ARG A 304 -16.57 -14.11 14.20
C ARG A 304 -16.92 -13.34 15.47
N ASN A 305 -16.09 -13.45 16.51
CA ASN A 305 -16.33 -12.82 17.82
C ASN A 305 -15.98 -11.33 17.84
N GLN A 306 -15.09 -10.89 16.95
CA GLN A 306 -14.60 -9.51 16.83
C GLN A 306 -14.88 -8.95 15.43
N PRO A 307 -16.16 -8.84 15.02
CA PRO A 307 -16.49 -8.63 13.62
C PRO A 307 -16.16 -7.24 13.07
N ARG A 308 -15.88 -6.25 13.93
CA ARG A 308 -15.69 -4.85 13.52
C ARG A 308 -14.32 -4.54 12.92
N TRP A 309 -13.36 -5.46 12.98
CA TRP A 309 -12.06 -5.32 12.32
C TRP A 309 -12.22 -5.18 10.80
N SER A 310 -11.77 -4.06 10.25
CA SER A 310 -12.03 -3.68 8.85
C SER A 310 -10.82 -3.88 7.93
N TYR A 311 -9.61 -3.95 8.47
CA TYR A 311 -8.43 -4.49 7.78
C TYR A 311 -7.44 -5.08 8.78
N TYR A 312 -6.48 -5.86 8.27
CA TYR A 312 -5.24 -6.18 8.99
C TYR A 312 -4.02 -5.84 8.11
N VAL A 313 -2.87 -5.58 8.72
CA VAL A 313 -1.60 -5.44 7.99
C VAL A 313 -0.56 -6.38 8.58
N ILE A 314 -0.10 -7.37 7.81
CA ILE A 314 0.99 -8.25 8.27
C ILE A 314 2.32 -7.49 8.23
N TRP A 315 3.13 -7.62 9.28
CA TRP A 315 4.44 -6.99 9.34
C TRP A 315 5.48 -7.67 8.44
N ALA A 316 5.78 -7.07 7.30
CA ALA A 316 6.88 -7.44 6.41
C ALA A 316 6.99 -8.97 6.16
N GLY A 317 8.12 -9.58 6.50
CA GLY A 317 8.39 -11.00 6.28
C GLY A 317 7.57 -11.96 7.14
N MET A 318 6.81 -11.47 8.12
CA MET A 318 5.98 -12.30 9.03
C MET A 318 4.80 -12.95 8.33
N VAL A 319 4.56 -12.65 7.05
CA VAL A 319 3.59 -13.40 6.24
C VAL A 319 3.85 -14.90 6.25
N ARG A 320 5.10 -15.34 6.48
CA ARG A 320 5.48 -16.75 6.60
C ARG A 320 5.28 -17.35 8.00
N ASN A 321 4.83 -16.58 8.99
CA ASN A 321 4.44 -17.10 10.30
C ASN A 321 3.16 -17.95 10.22
N VAL A 322 2.42 -17.82 9.12
CA VAL A 322 1.20 -18.58 8.81
C VAL A 322 1.45 -19.42 7.56
N THR A 323 1.00 -20.68 7.58
CA THR A 323 1.19 -21.60 6.45
C THR A 323 0.25 -21.27 5.28
N LYS A 324 0.61 -21.70 4.06
CA LYS A 324 -0.26 -21.58 2.88
C LYS A 324 -1.66 -22.18 3.11
N LYS A 325 -1.72 -23.35 3.75
CA LYS A 325 -2.99 -24.04 4.07
C LYS A 325 -3.88 -23.21 5.03
N GLU A 326 -3.27 -22.53 5.99
CA GLU A 326 -4.00 -21.63 6.90
C GLU A 326 -4.50 -20.39 6.17
N TYR A 327 -3.71 -19.80 5.26
CA TYR A 327 -4.19 -18.73 4.38
C TYR A 327 -5.35 -19.19 3.50
N GLU A 328 -5.24 -20.36 2.86
CA GLU A 328 -6.33 -20.92 2.06
C GLU A 328 -7.62 -21.03 2.89
N LYS A 329 -7.54 -21.57 4.12
CA LYS A 329 -8.68 -21.63 5.04
C LYS A 329 -9.21 -20.25 5.43
N PHE A 330 -8.33 -19.28 5.64
CA PHE A 330 -8.71 -17.92 6.03
C PHE A 330 -9.46 -17.19 4.90
N PHE A 331 -8.97 -17.32 3.65
CA PHE A 331 -9.58 -16.75 2.45
C PHE A 331 -10.77 -17.55 1.91
N GLN A 332 -11.06 -18.75 2.44
CA GLN A 332 -12.32 -19.46 2.17
C GLN A 332 -13.53 -18.80 2.84
N THR A 333 -13.31 -17.87 3.78
CA THR A 333 -14.41 -17.11 4.38
C THR A 333 -14.80 -15.95 3.46
N ASP A 334 -16.09 -15.71 3.28
CA ASP A 334 -16.60 -14.58 2.48
C ASP A 334 -16.31 -13.20 3.10
N ARG A 335 -15.64 -13.17 4.26
CA ARG A 335 -15.33 -11.96 5.03
C ARG A 335 -13.99 -11.35 4.68
N VAL A 336 -13.02 -12.16 4.24
CA VAL A 336 -11.67 -11.68 3.98
C VAL A 336 -11.56 -11.27 2.51
N LEU A 337 -11.24 -10.01 2.26
CA LEU A 337 -11.14 -9.49 0.89
C LEU A 337 -9.68 -9.18 0.50
N SER A 338 -9.35 -9.52 -0.73
CA SER A 338 -8.13 -9.21 -1.46
C SER A 338 -8.43 -8.32 -2.66
N LEU A 339 -7.38 -7.85 -3.35
CA LEU A 339 -7.56 -7.10 -4.60
C LEU A 339 -8.17 -7.93 -5.74
N HIS A 340 -8.28 -9.25 -5.58
CA HIS A 340 -8.80 -10.14 -6.62
C HIS A 340 -10.30 -10.42 -6.44
N ASP A 341 -10.94 -9.89 -5.40
CA ASP A 341 -12.31 -10.28 -5.06
C ASP A 341 -13.35 -9.28 -5.61
N PRO A 342 -14.33 -9.71 -6.42
CA PRO A 342 -15.33 -8.82 -7.03
C PRO A 342 -16.14 -7.99 -6.03
N VAL A 343 -16.33 -8.53 -4.82
CA VAL A 343 -16.97 -7.80 -3.71
C VAL A 343 -16.20 -6.54 -3.38
N TYR A 344 -14.87 -6.60 -3.29
CA TYR A 344 -14.04 -5.40 -3.07
C TYR A 344 -14.13 -4.43 -4.24
N TRP A 345 -14.15 -4.91 -5.49
CA TRP A 345 -14.28 -4.04 -6.68
C TRP A 345 -15.56 -3.22 -6.64
N LYS A 346 -16.69 -3.88 -6.33
CA LYS A 346 -17.99 -3.21 -6.20
C LYS A 346 -17.99 -2.20 -5.05
N LEU A 347 -17.53 -2.59 -3.86
CA LEU A 347 -17.54 -1.74 -2.67
C LEU A 347 -16.63 -0.51 -2.83
N SER A 348 -15.48 -0.66 -3.48
CA SER A 348 -14.51 0.42 -3.67
C SER A 348 -14.88 1.41 -4.79
N THR A 349 -15.91 1.13 -5.60
CA THR A 349 -16.23 1.95 -6.78
C THR A 349 -16.44 3.43 -6.44
N SER A 350 -17.28 3.74 -5.44
CA SER A 350 -17.55 5.14 -5.04
C SER A 350 -16.28 5.87 -4.59
N TYR A 351 -15.50 5.24 -3.71
CA TYR A 351 -14.21 5.75 -3.26
C TYR A 351 -13.27 6.05 -4.43
N ARG A 352 -13.12 5.08 -5.34
CA ARG A 352 -12.24 5.20 -6.51
C ARG A 352 -12.65 6.32 -7.46
N THR A 353 -13.96 6.49 -7.68
CA THR A 353 -14.49 7.61 -8.47
C THR A 353 -14.09 8.97 -7.88
N HIS A 354 -14.20 9.15 -6.56
CA HIS A 354 -13.80 10.41 -5.91
C HIS A 354 -12.30 10.69 -6.06
N CYS A 355 -11.47 9.64 -6.04
CA CYS A 355 -10.03 9.78 -6.27
C CYS A 355 -9.63 9.90 -7.74
N SER A 356 -10.59 9.97 -8.67
CA SER A 356 -10.33 10.01 -10.11
C SER A 356 -9.48 8.84 -10.62
N VAL A 357 -9.63 7.65 -10.01
CA VAL A 357 -8.99 6.41 -10.46
C VAL A 357 -10.03 5.44 -11.05
N PRO A 358 -9.70 4.68 -12.12
CA PRO A 358 -10.68 3.81 -12.77
C PRO A 358 -11.23 2.73 -11.81
N PRO A 359 -12.49 2.29 -11.97
CA PRO A 359 -13.04 1.19 -11.18
C PRO A 359 -12.26 -0.10 -11.40
N LEU A 360 -12.35 -1.01 -10.42
CA LEU A 360 -11.73 -2.34 -10.52
C LEU A 360 -12.66 -3.33 -11.25
N PRO A 361 -12.10 -4.38 -11.89
CA PRO A 361 -10.66 -4.62 -12.05
C PRO A 361 -10.08 -3.69 -13.14
N LEU A 362 -8.88 -3.13 -12.89
CA LEU A 362 -8.23 -2.23 -13.86
C LEU A 362 -7.89 -2.93 -15.17
N PHE A 363 -7.49 -4.18 -15.02
CA PHE A 363 -7.23 -5.16 -16.04
C PHE A 363 -7.58 -6.50 -15.41
N SER A 364 -8.10 -7.45 -16.18
CA SER A 364 -7.89 -8.85 -15.82
C SER A 364 -6.38 -9.05 -15.62
N LEU A 365 -5.99 -9.70 -14.54
CA LEU A 365 -4.58 -9.98 -14.31
C LEU A 365 -4.05 -10.70 -15.56
N PRO A 366 -2.99 -10.18 -16.21
CA PRO A 366 -2.38 -10.89 -17.32
C PRO A 366 -2.01 -12.30 -16.87
N VAL A 367 -2.08 -13.27 -17.80
CA VAL A 367 -1.50 -14.58 -17.53
C VAL A 367 -0.05 -14.42 -17.09
N ASP A 368 0.38 -15.26 -16.16
CA ASP A 368 1.72 -15.22 -15.59
C ASP A 368 2.73 -15.87 -16.54
N PHE A 369 3.51 -15.03 -17.22
CA PHE A 369 4.60 -15.43 -18.11
C PHE A 369 5.86 -15.89 -17.35
N THR A 370 5.88 -15.83 -16.01
CA THR A 370 7.04 -16.23 -15.19
C THR A 370 7.51 -17.64 -15.53
N GLY A 371 8.83 -17.80 -15.62
CA GLY A 371 9.48 -19.07 -15.92
C GLY A 371 10.71 -18.90 -16.79
N ASN A 372 11.43 -20.00 -16.96
CA ASN A 372 12.50 -20.10 -17.96
C ASN A 372 11.92 -20.76 -19.20
N TRP A 373 12.29 -20.22 -20.36
CA TRP A 373 11.73 -20.58 -21.65
C TRP A 373 12.86 -20.77 -22.64
N VAL A 374 12.90 -21.91 -23.33
CA VAL A 374 13.94 -22.25 -24.32
C VAL A 374 13.32 -22.32 -25.71
N LEU A 375 13.96 -21.68 -26.69
CA LEU A 375 13.49 -21.66 -28.07
C LEU A 375 13.47 -23.09 -28.63
N CYS A 376 12.33 -23.50 -29.18
CA CYS A 376 12.20 -24.72 -29.98
C CYS A 376 12.21 -24.33 -31.45
N GLU A 377 13.33 -24.52 -32.12
CA GLU A 377 13.47 -24.17 -33.53
C GLU A 377 12.56 -25.02 -34.43
N GLU A 378 12.31 -26.28 -34.05
CA GLU A 378 11.48 -27.22 -34.79
C GLU A 378 10.01 -26.81 -34.85
N GLU A 379 9.51 -26.17 -33.79
CA GLU A 379 8.13 -25.65 -33.73
C GLU A 379 8.02 -24.18 -34.16
N SER A 380 9.14 -23.51 -34.36
CA SER A 380 9.20 -22.10 -34.78
C SER A 380 9.11 -21.94 -36.30
N GLN A 381 8.65 -20.77 -36.75
CA GLN A 381 8.62 -20.38 -38.15
C GLN A 381 9.53 -19.17 -38.36
N PHE A 382 10.57 -19.36 -39.16
CA PHE A 382 11.57 -18.34 -39.44
C PHE A 382 11.41 -17.73 -40.83
N ASP A 383 11.89 -16.51 -40.99
CA ASP A 383 12.08 -15.87 -42.28
C ASP A 383 13.40 -16.34 -42.93
N ARG A 384 13.79 -15.71 -44.04
CA ARG A 384 15.03 -16.01 -44.76
C ARG A 384 16.32 -15.86 -43.93
N PHE A 385 16.25 -15.25 -42.76
CA PHE A 385 17.39 -15.02 -41.88
C PHE A 385 17.45 -16.02 -40.71
N GLY A 386 16.52 -16.98 -40.62
CA GLY A 386 16.56 -18.04 -39.59
C GLY A 386 16.41 -17.49 -38.16
N PRO A 387 16.95 -18.20 -37.14
CA PRO A 387 16.91 -17.77 -35.74
C PRO A 387 17.92 -16.66 -35.40
N ALA A 388 18.70 -16.16 -36.37
CA ALA A 388 19.76 -15.19 -36.11
C ALA A 388 19.26 -13.98 -35.28
N ASN A 389 20.01 -13.62 -34.24
CA ASN A 389 19.71 -12.55 -33.28
C ASN A 389 18.42 -12.73 -32.45
N MET A 390 17.76 -13.88 -32.50
CA MET A 390 16.68 -14.22 -31.57
C MET A 390 17.27 -14.86 -30.31
N PRO A 391 16.72 -14.56 -29.12
CA PRO A 391 17.22 -15.16 -27.90
C PRO A 391 16.89 -16.65 -27.86
N TYR A 392 17.88 -17.50 -27.58
CA TYR A 392 17.65 -18.94 -27.43
C TYR A 392 17.00 -19.29 -26.09
N ARG A 393 17.12 -18.39 -25.09
CA ARG A 393 16.48 -18.53 -23.78
C ARG A 393 15.91 -17.20 -23.30
N LEU A 394 14.72 -17.27 -22.70
CA LEU A 394 14.09 -16.18 -21.96
C LEU A 394 13.93 -16.60 -20.50
N ALA A 395 14.43 -15.81 -19.56
CA ALA A 395 14.07 -15.93 -18.15
C ALA A 395 13.15 -14.76 -17.79
N ILE A 396 11.92 -15.08 -17.41
CA ILE A 396 10.87 -14.10 -17.14
C ILE A 396 10.53 -14.13 -15.67
N ASN A 397 10.56 -12.97 -15.03
CA ASN A 397 9.93 -12.74 -13.74
C ASN A 397 8.85 -11.66 -13.92
N GLN A 398 7.58 -12.07 -13.91
CA GLN A 398 6.45 -11.17 -13.98
C GLN A 398 5.86 -10.99 -12.58
N GLU A 399 5.73 -9.75 -12.14
CA GLU A 399 5.16 -9.39 -10.86
C GLU A 399 4.04 -8.37 -11.08
N TRP A 400 2.80 -8.86 -11.14
CA TRP A 400 1.58 -8.12 -11.50
C TRP A 400 1.63 -7.54 -12.93
N ASP A 401 1.87 -6.23 -13.04
CA ASP A 401 2.00 -5.48 -14.28
C ASP A 401 3.44 -5.11 -14.59
N GLU A 402 4.41 -5.52 -13.77
CA GLU A 402 5.84 -5.35 -14.04
C GLU A 402 6.44 -6.65 -14.56
N MET A 403 7.30 -6.56 -15.57
CA MET A 403 8.01 -7.71 -16.13
C MET A 403 9.51 -7.42 -16.21
N ILE A 404 10.30 -8.30 -15.63
CA ILE A 404 11.74 -8.38 -15.82
C ILE A 404 12.00 -9.55 -16.78
N LEU A 405 12.60 -9.24 -17.91
CA LEU A 405 12.87 -10.16 -19.00
C LEU A 405 14.38 -10.23 -19.24
N GLN A 406 14.94 -11.41 -19.03
CA GLN A 406 16.32 -11.70 -19.39
C GLN A 406 16.33 -12.48 -20.70
N LYS A 407 17.01 -11.93 -21.71
CA LYS A 407 17.19 -12.53 -23.04
C LYS A 407 18.63 -13.04 -23.15
N HIS A 408 18.82 -14.32 -23.44
CA HIS A 408 20.13 -14.90 -23.72
C HIS A 408 20.29 -15.10 -25.22
N LEU A 409 21.34 -14.52 -25.79
CA LEU A 409 21.63 -14.57 -27.22
C LEU A 409 22.96 -15.29 -27.45
N VAL A 410 22.99 -16.11 -28.49
CA VAL A 410 24.21 -16.76 -28.97
C VAL A 410 25.11 -15.72 -29.62
N GLU A 411 26.39 -15.74 -29.28
CA GLU A 411 27.41 -14.88 -29.87
C GLU A 411 28.48 -15.75 -30.55
N GLU A 412 28.83 -15.40 -31.79
CA GLU A 412 29.74 -16.24 -32.60
C GLU A 412 31.20 -16.13 -32.14
N TRP A 413 31.61 -14.97 -31.61
CA TRP A 413 33.01 -14.62 -31.37
C TRP A 413 33.35 -14.39 -29.89
N LYS A 414 32.40 -14.60 -28.99
CA LYS A 414 32.52 -14.40 -27.54
C LYS A 414 31.47 -15.21 -26.81
N GLU A 415 31.50 -15.17 -25.49
CA GLU A 415 30.44 -15.76 -24.67
C GLU A 415 29.08 -15.13 -24.96
N ASP A 416 28.04 -15.95 -24.81
CA ASP A 416 26.64 -15.55 -24.94
C ASP A 416 26.36 -14.29 -24.14
N THR A 417 25.60 -13.39 -24.76
CA THR A 417 25.23 -12.12 -24.12
C THR A 417 23.86 -12.25 -23.47
N MET A 418 23.74 -11.76 -22.23
CA MET A 418 22.48 -11.63 -21.52
C MET A 418 22.05 -10.15 -21.51
N ILE A 419 20.81 -9.91 -21.93
CA ILE A 419 20.17 -8.60 -21.88
C ILE A 419 19.04 -8.66 -20.87
N GLU A 420 19.10 -7.83 -19.82
CA GLU A 420 17.99 -7.65 -18.89
C GLU A 420 17.17 -6.41 -19.28
N GLU A 421 15.87 -6.60 -19.41
CA GLU A 421 14.92 -5.56 -19.76
C GLU A 421 13.82 -5.51 -18.69
N ARG A 422 13.42 -4.29 -18.29
CA ARG A 422 12.30 -4.06 -17.37
C ARG A 422 11.25 -3.20 -18.05
N PHE A 423 10.00 -3.64 -18.04
CA PHE A 423 8.88 -2.88 -18.58
C PHE A 423 7.57 -3.23 -17.89
N PHE A 424 6.52 -2.47 -18.19
CA PHE A 424 5.21 -2.62 -17.57
C PHE A 424 4.16 -3.01 -18.61
N LEU A 425 3.15 -3.77 -18.17
CA LEU A 425 2.09 -4.36 -19.00
C LEU A 425 0.86 -3.44 -19.14
N ASP A 426 0.92 -2.22 -18.61
CA ASP A 426 -0.17 -1.24 -18.58
C ASP A 426 -0.12 -0.24 -19.76
N GLY A 427 0.87 -0.37 -20.64
CA GLY A 427 1.07 0.46 -21.83
C GLY A 427 1.96 1.67 -21.61
N ARG A 428 2.51 1.91 -20.40
CA ARG A 428 3.44 3.01 -20.20
C ARG A 428 4.75 2.77 -20.95
N GLU A 429 5.33 3.87 -21.45
CA GLU A 429 6.62 3.85 -22.11
C GLU A 429 7.76 3.83 -21.07
N VAL A 430 8.76 3.00 -21.31
CA VAL A 430 10.02 2.95 -20.57
C VAL A 430 11.18 3.23 -21.52
N GLU A 431 12.13 4.02 -21.06
CA GLU A 431 13.38 4.28 -21.76
C GLU A 431 14.50 3.44 -21.15
N PHE A 432 15.29 2.79 -22.00
CA PHE A 432 16.48 2.06 -21.60
C PHE A 432 17.56 2.19 -22.67
N ARG A 433 18.80 1.82 -22.34
CA ARG A 433 19.91 1.79 -23.29
C ARG A 433 20.29 0.35 -23.58
N PHE A 434 20.47 0.05 -24.86
CA PHE A 434 21.07 -1.21 -25.30
C PHE A 434 22.30 -0.88 -26.16
N MET A 435 23.49 -1.29 -25.73
CA MET A 435 24.76 -0.94 -26.39
C MET A 435 24.90 0.58 -26.65
N GLU A 436 24.57 1.41 -25.65
CA GLU A 436 24.51 2.88 -25.75
C GLU A 436 23.45 3.46 -26.70
N ILE A 437 22.63 2.63 -27.34
CA ILE A 437 21.54 3.08 -28.19
C ILE A 437 20.30 3.30 -27.31
N PRO A 438 19.73 4.51 -27.28
CA PRO A 438 18.48 4.76 -26.57
C PRO A 438 17.32 4.02 -27.25
N GLN A 439 16.55 3.32 -26.42
CA GLN A 439 15.36 2.61 -26.83
C GLN A 439 14.16 3.03 -25.98
N LYS A 440 13.01 3.15 -26.63
CA LYS A 440 11.69 3.32 -26.02
C LYS A 440 10.91 2.04 -26.19
N ARG A 441 10.30 1.54 -25.12
CA ARG A 441 9.42 0.37 -25.17
C ARG A 441 8.12 0.65 -24.46
N LYS A 442 7.03 0.12 -25.00
CA LYS A 442 5.74 0.03 -24.31
C LYS A 442 5.19 -1.38 -24.44
N ALA A 443 4.60 -1.91 -23.38
CA ALA A 443 3.93 -3.21 -23.42
C ALA A 443 2.52 -3.12 -22.84
N LYS A 444 1.54 -3.80 -23.45
CA LYS A 444 0.14 -3.73 -23.05
C LYS A 444 -0.53 -5.10 -23.11
N TRP A 445 -1.10 -5.55 -22.00
CA TRP A 445 -1.96 -6.74 -21.98
C TRP A 445 -3.31 -6.46 -22.66
N SER A 446 -3.77 -7.38 -23.51
CA SER A 446 -5.13 -7.39 -24.07
C SER A 446 -5.87 -8.63 -23.61
N GLU A 447 -6.92 -8.43 -22.80
CA GLU A 447 -7.77 -9.53 -22.35
C GLU A 447 -8.58 -10.14 -23.50
N LYS A 448 -9.04 -9.29 -24.43
CA LYS A 448 -9.80 -9.72 -25.61
C LYS A 448 -8.99 -10.71 -26.45
N ASP A 449 -7.71 -10.42 -26.64
CA ASP A 449 -6.82 -11.22 -27.49
C ASP A 449 -6.03 -12.28 -26.71
N LYS A 450 -6.16 -12.27 -25.36
CA LYS A 450 -5.34 -13.04 -24.41
C LYS A 450 -3.86 -12.99 -24.77
N ALA A 451 -3.36 -11.79 -25.06
CA ALA A 451 -2.03 -11.57 -25.57
C ALA A 451 -1.38 -10.32 -24.98
N LEU A 452 -0.06 -10.38 -24.78
CA LEU A 452 0.75 -9.22 -24.46
C LEU A 452 1.32 -8.65 -25.74
N PHE A 453 1.08 -7.37 -25.99
CA PHE A 453 1.64 -6.63 -27.12
C PHE A 453 2.83 -5.80 -26.65
N ILE A 454 3.97 -5.92 -27.32
CA ILE A 454 5.18 -5.17 -27.00
C ILE A 454 5.62 -4.42 -28.25
N GLU A 455 5.85 -3.11 -28.11
CA GLU A 455 6.42 -2.28 -29.17
C GLU A 455 7.73 -1.68 -28.65
N SER A 456 8.80 -1.77 -29.45
CA SER A 456 10.07 -1.10 -29.16
C SER A 456 10.51 -0.23 -30.33
N ILE A 457 11.05 0.94 -30.02
CA ILE A 457 11.61 1.91 -30.96
C ILE A 457 13.04 2.20 -30.53
N ALA A 458 14.00 1.93 -31.41
CA ALA A 458 15.41 2.29 -31.22
C ALA A 458 15.81 3.37 -32.21
N GLU A 459 16.57 4.37 -31.75
CA GLU A 459 17.10 5.43 -32.60
C GLU A 459 18.60 5.25 -32.81
N VAL A 460 19.01 4.82 -34.00
CA VAL A 460 20.41 4.58 -34.33
C VAL A 460 20.93 5.76 -35.14
N LYS A 461 22.03 6.37 -34.67
CA LYS A 461 22.71 7.45 -35.39
C LYS A 461 23.82 6.88 -36.25
N ARG A 462 23.71 7.03 -37.57
CA ARG A 462 24.73 6.55 -38.53
C ARG A 462 25.00 7.65 -39.56
N GLN A 463 26.28 8.00 -39.75
CA GLN A 463 26.71 9.04 -40.71
C GLN A 463 25.94 10.37 -40.59
N GLY A 464 25.60 10.78 -39.35
CA GLY A 464 24.88 12.04 -39.09
C GLY A 464 23.36 11.98 -39.27
N GLN A 465 22.79 10.88 -39.77
CA GLN A 465 21.35 10.67 -39.87
C GLN A 465 20.83 9.79 -38.72
N ILE A 466 19.62 10.11 -38.23
CA ILE A 466 18.90 9.31 -37.23
C ILE A 466 17.96 8.36 -37.98
N GLN A 467 18.13 7.06 -37.76
CA GLN A 467 17.25 6.02 -38.31
C GLN A 467 16.50 5.32 -37.19
N LYS A 468 15.17 5.19 -37.36
CA LYS A 468 14.30 4.53 -36.37
C LYS A 468 14.10 3.07 -36.74
N MET A 469 14.42 2.17 -35.82
CA MET A 469 14.09 0.75 -35.93
C MET A 469 12.88 0.48 -35.04
N LYS A 470 11.83 -0.12 -35.62
CA LYS A 470 10.61 -0.49 -34.90
C LYS A 470 10.50 -2.01 -34.84
N THR A 471 10.24 -2.54 -33.65
CA THR A 471 9.86 -3.94 -33.43
C THR A 471 8.49 -4.02 -32.78
N GLU A 472 7.73 -5.04 -33.16
CA GLU A 472 6.42 -5.36 -32.61
C GLU A 472 6.37 -6.85 -32.29
N GLU A 473 5.92 -7.18 -31.08
CA GLU A 473 5.83 -8.55 -30.59
C GLU A 473 4.44 -8.81 -30.02
N GLN A 474 3.88 -9.99 -30.29
CA GLN A 474 2.65 -10.46 -29.67
C GLN A 474 2.88 -11.80 -28.99
N TRP A 475 2.76 -11.81 -27.67
CA TRP A 475 3.09 -12.94 -26.81
C TRP A 475 1.82 -13.63 -26.31
N ARG A 476 1.80 -14.97 -26.36
CA ARG A 476 0.71 -15.80 -25.86
C ARG A 476 1.24 -17.02 -25.13
N LEU A 477 0.64 -17.34 -23.98
CA LEU A 477 0.79 -18.67 -23.39
C LEU A 477 -0.17 -19.64 -24.07
N ILE A 478 0.35 -20.75 -24.58
CA ILE A 478 -0.43 -21.82 -25.19
C ILE A 478 -0.20 -23.14 -24.43
N ASP A 479 -0.98 -24.17 -24.76
CA ASP A 479 -0.89 -25.51 -24.14
C ASP A 479 -0.90 -25.49 -22.61
N LYS A 480 -1.87 -24.75 -22.05
CA LYS A 480 -2.03 -24.55 -20.60
C LYS A 480 -0.79 -23.94 -19.94
N GLY A 481 -0.06 -23.08 -20.65
CA GLY A 481 1.13 -22.38 -20.15
C GLY A 481 2.40 -23.21 -20.21
N LYS A 482 2.42 -24.32 -20.96
CA LYS A 482 3.65 -25.10 -21.21
C LYS A 482 4.51 -24.50 -22.32
N ARG A 483 3.91 -23.68 -23.19
CA ARG A 483 4.60 -23.04 -24.31
C ARG A 483 4.30 -21.55 -24.36
N LEU A 484 5.28 -20.78 -24.77
CA LEU A 484 5.19 -19.35 -25.04
C LEU A 484 5.36 -19.13 -26.54
N SER A 485 4.33 -18.60 -27.19
CA SER A 485 4.37 -18.20 -28.60
C SER A 485 4.57 -16.70 -28.73
N ILE A 486 5.54 -16.30 -29.54
CA ILE A 486 5.85 -14.90 -29.85
C ILE A 486 5.75 -14.70 -31.36
N ASP A 487 4.71 -13.99 -31.82
CA ASP A 487 4.68 -13.46 -33.17
C ASP A 487 5.52 -12.17 -33.19
N TYR A 488 6.66 -12.19 -33.89
CA TYR A 488 7.64 -11.09 -33.94
C TYR A 488 7.64 -10.46 -35.32
N SER A 489 7.68 -9.13 -35.37
CA SER A 489 7.96 -8.39 -36.60
C SER A 489 8.87 -7.20 -36.35
N ALA A 490 9.74 -6.92 -37.31
CA ALA A 490 10.64 -5.78 -37.25
C ALA A 490 10.86 -5.18 -38.63
N MET A 491 10.96 -3.86 -38.70
CA MET A 491 11.49 -3.18 -39.87
C MET A 491 12.92 -2.75 -39.58
N THR A 492 13.89 -3.43 -40.19
CA THR A 492 15.31 -3.17 -40.01
C THR A 492 15.95 -2.71 -41.31
N PHE A 493 17.19 -2.25 -41.23
CA PHE A 493 17.96 -1.82 -42.40
C PHE A 493 18.27 -2.97 -43.38
N TRP A 494 18.27 -4.22 -42.94
CA TRP A 494 18.44 -5.41 -43.79
C TRP A 494 17.12 -5.93 -44.41
N GLY A 495 16.01 -5.22 -44.15
CA GLY A 495 14.67 -5.58 -44.56
C GLY A 495 13.74 -5.93 -43.40
N GLY A 496 12.48 -6.16 -43.75
CA GLY A 496 11.46 -6.61 -42.80
C GLY A 496 11.71 -8.04 -42.34
N ARG A 497 11.54 -8.29 -41.05
CA ARG A 497 11.53 -9.62 -40.44
C ARG A 497 10.13 -9.95 -39.96
N LYS A 498 9.72 -11.21 -40.14
CA LYS A 498 8.46 -11.72 -39.59
C LYS A 498 8.67 -13.17 -39.18
N LEU A 499 8.52 -13.44 -37.90
CA LEU A 499 8.83 -14.72 -37.27
C LEU A 499 7.67 -15.15 -36.37
N ARG A 500 7.51 -16.45 -36.18
CA ARG A 500 6.75 -17.01 -35.07
C ARG A 500 7.68 -17.89 -34.25
N LEU A 501 8.01 -17.46 -33.05
CA LEU A 501 8.90 -18.17 -32.16
C LEU A 501 8.08 -18.97 -31.15
N ILE A 502 8.45 -20.23 -30.93
CA ILE A 502 7.87 -21.09 -29.90
C ILE A 502 8.95 -21.37 -28.87
N TYR A 503 8.68 -21.04 -27.62
CA TYR A 503 9.52 -21.38 -26.49
C TYR A 503 8.84 -22.42 -25.58
N MET A 504 9.62 -23.38 -25.12
CA MET A 504 9.21 -24.44 -24.21
C MET A 504 9.58 -24.05 -22.77
N ARG A 505 8.66 -24.23 -21.83
CA ARG A 505 8.94 -23.98 -20.41
C ARG A 505 9.90 -25.07 -19.87
N GLU A 506 10.98 -24.64 -19.21
CA GLU A 506 11.90 -25.53 -18.48
C GLU A 506 11.32 -26.03 -17.16
#